data_AF-A0A3L6NRB7-F1
#
_entry.id   AF-A0A3L6NRB7-F1
#
_cell.length_a   1.000
_cell.length_b   1.000
_cell.length_c   1.000
_cell.angle_alpha   90.00
_cell.angle_beta   90.00
_cell.angle_gamma   90.00
#
_symmetry.space_group_name_H-M   'P 1'
#
loop_
_entity.id
_entity.type
_entity.pdbx_description
1 polymer ?
#
loop_
_entity_poly.entity_id
_entity_poly.type
_entity_poly.pdbx_seq_one_letter_code
_entity_poly.pdbx_strand_id
1 'polypeptide(L)'
;MAYVDYWTADEQDGVSFWRNSPGVHGTFELDVLLTKANPKHKWYWISDQTPDEVLLMKITDTESEKNGSDVAGGVHHCSFHLPGTEDEEAKESIETKFITFW
;
A
#
# COMPACT_ATOMS: atom_id res chain seq x y z
N MET A 1 -3.66 -4.27 -9.42
CA MET A 1 -3.09 -3.76 -8.16
C MET A 1 -1.58 -3.79 -8.30
N ALA A 2 -0.88 -2.73 -7.92
CA ALA A 2 0.58 -2.65 -7.95
C ALA A 2 1.09 -2.12 -6.60
N TYR A 3 2.26 -2.57 -6.19
CA TYR A 3 2.83 -2.33 -4.87
C TYR A 3 4.25 -1.81 -4.98
N VAL A 4 4.57 -0.83 -4.14
CA VAL A 4 5.90 -0.22 -4.10
C VAL A 4 6.79 -0.99 -3.15
N ASP A 5 8.03 -1.26 -3.60
CA ASP A 5 9.08 -1.82 -2.76
C ASP A 5 9.45 -0.85 -1.62
N TYR A 6 9.40 -1.33 -0.38
CA TYR A 6 9.64 -0.55 0.83
C TYR A 6 10.98 0.21 0.79
N TRP A 7 12.05 -0.39 0.29
CA TRP A 7 13.39 0.18 0.34
C TRP A 7 13.66 1.20 -0.77
N THR A 8 12.83 1.21 -1.80
CA THR A 8 12.94 2.17 -2.91
C THR A 8 11.91 3.28 -2.85
N ALA A 9 10.96 3.21 -1.91
CA ALA A 9 10.02 4.29 -1.66
C ALA A 9 10.78 5.53 -1.18
N ASP A 10 10.59 6.66 -1.87
CA ASP A 10 11.17 7.94 -1.45
C ASP A 10 10.29 8.55 -0.36
N GLU A 11 10.89 8.92 0.77
CA GLU A 11 10.19 9.60 1.87
C GLU A 11 9.53 10.91 1.40
N GLN A 12 10.10 11.60 0.42
CA GLN A 12 9.54 12.83 -0.13
C GLN A 12 8.22 12.61 -0.90
N ASP A 13 7.99 11.38 -1.36
CA ASP A 13 6.75 10.99 -2.01
C ASP A 13 5.70 10.53 -0.99
N GLY A 14 6.04 10.43 0.29
CA GLY A 14 5.14 10.12 1.38
C GLY A 14 3.96 11.10 1.46
N VAL A 15 2.77 10.57 1.73
CA VAL A 15 1.55 11.38 1.89
C VAL A 15 0.88 11.05 3.22
N SER A 16 0.76 12.05 4.09
CA SER A 16 -0.12 11.97 5.25
C SER A 16 -1.48 12.56 4.93
N PHE A 17 -2.53 11.96 5.45
CA PHE A 17 -3.86 12.55 5.41
C PHE A 17 -4.63 12.25 6.70
N TRP A 18 -5.47 13.21 7.04
CA TRP A 18 -6.29 13.17 8.24
C TRP A 18 -7.72 12.83 7.85
N ARG A 19 -8.32 11.84 8.52
CA ARG A 19 -9.72 11.49 8.31
C ARG A 19 -10.61 11.96 9.44
N ASN A 20 -11.78 12.46 9.06
CA ASN A 20 -12.92 12.76 9.92
C ASN A 20 -14.06 11.80 9.60
N SER A 21 -13.86 10.52 9.90
CA SER A 21 -14.86 9.49 9.62
C SER A 21 -16.10 9.71 10.48
N PRO A 22 -17.32 9.68 9.91
CA PRO A 22 -18.55 9.75 10.69
C PRO A 22 -18.57 8.69 11.80
N GLY A 23 -18.91 9.08 13.03
CA GLY A 23 -18.94 8.19 14.20
C GLY A 23 -17.60 7.98 14.90
N VAL A 24 -16.50 8.53 14.38
CA VAL A 24 -15.22 8.61 15.10
C VAL A 24 -15.13 9.97 15.80
N HIS A 25 -14.87 9.96 17.10
CA HIS A 25 -14.69 11.18 17.87
C HIS A 25 -13.30 11.78 17.60
N GLY A 26 -13.26 12.85 16.80
CA GLY A 26 -12.04 13.61 16.50
C GLY A 26 -11.37 13.19 15.19
N THR A 27 -10.31 13.92 14.86
CA THR A 27 -9.46 13.66 13.70
C THR A 27 -8.37 12.67 14.06
N PHE A 28 -8.05 11.74 13.16
CA PHE A 28 -6.90 10.84 13.30
C PHE A 28 -6.13 10.73 11.99
N GLU A 29 -4.82 10.50 12.11
CA GLU A 29 -3.95 10.15 11.00
C GLU A 29 -4.08 8.65 10.76
N LEU A 30 -4.22 8.25 9.50
CA LEU A 30 -4.32 6.84 9.14
C LEU A 30 -2.96 6.16 9.16
N ASP A 31 -2.95 4.89 9.57
CA ASP A 31 -1.79 4.01 9.71
C ASP A 31 -1.34 3.37 8.38
N VAL A 32 -1.69 3.99 7.25
CA VAL A 32 -1.39 3.48 5.92
C VAL A 32 -0.22 4.27 5.34
N LEU A 33 0.86 3.57 4.99
CA LEU A 33 1.96 4.15 4.22
C LEU A 33 1.44 4.54 2.83
N LEU A 34 1.11 5.81 2.61
CA LEU A 34 0.74 6.31 1.29
C LEU A 34 1.93 6.95 0.60
N THR A 35 1.98 6.82 -0.72
CA THR A 35 3.02 7.44 -1.54
C THR A 35 2.46 7.96 -2.86
N LYS A 36 3.13 8.95 -3.45
CA LYS A 36 2.90 9.36 -4.84
C LYS A 36 3.54 8.38 -5.80
N ALA A 37 2.96 8.24 -7.00
CA ALA A 37 3.57 7.41 -8.03
C ALA A 37 4.86 8.07 -8.54
N ASN A 38 5.96 7.31 -8.49
CA ASN A 38 7.27 7.75 -8.95
C ASN A 38 7.92 6.64 -9.79
N PRO A 39 8.40 6.92 -11.02
CA PRO A 39 9.11 5.94 -11.85
C PRO A 39 10.42 5.43 -11.24
N LYS A 40 10.98 6.10 -10.23
CA LYS A 40 12.18 5.66 -9.51
C LYS A 40 11.90 4.56 -8.48
N HIS A 41 10.64 4.43 -8.04
CA HIS A 41 10.23 3.33 -7.18
C HIS A 41 10.33 2.02 -7.95
N LYS A 42 10.69 0.95 -7.23
CA LYS A 42 10.53 -0.42 -7.73
C LYS A 42 9.10 -0.88 -7.47
N TRP A 43 8.46 -1.41 -8.50
CA TRP A 43 7.06 -1.82 -8.48
C TRP A 43 6.93 -3.34 -8.62
N TYR A 44 5.99 -3.93 -7.88
CA TYR A 44 5.59 -5.32 -7.99
C TYR A 44 4.10 -5.41 -8.31
N TRP A 45 3.75 -6.24 -9.28
CA TRP A 45 2.37 -6.52 -9.66
C TRP A 45 2.31 -7.88 -10.36
N ILE A 46 1.11 -8.43 -10.44
CA ILE A 46 0.82 -9.59 -11.29
C ILE A 46 0.19 -9.04 -12.58
N SER A 47 0.85 -9.23 -13.72
CA SER A 47 0.29 -8.88 -15.03
C SER A 47 -0.92 -9.75 -15.28
N ASP A 48 -2.03 -9.15 -15.72
CA ASP A 48 -3.25 -9.87 -16.09
C ASP A 48 -3.79 -10.79 -14.98
N GLN A 49 -3.60 -10.37 -13.72
CA GLN A 49 -3.96 -11.14 -12.53
C GLN A 49 -5.39 -11.70 -12.61
N THR A 50 -5.47 -13.02 -12.54
CA THR A 50 -6.70 -13.83 -12.54
C THR A 50 -7.26 -14.03 -11.11
N PRO A 51 -8.51 -14.48 -10.95
CA PRO A 51 -9.09 -14.75 -9.63
C PRO A 51 -8.36 -15.84 -8.81
N ASP A 52 -7.61 -16.73 -9.46
CA ASP A 52 -6.87 -17.81 -8.81
C ASP A 52 -5.49 -17.37 -8.30
N GLU A 53 -5.06 -16.13 -8.61
CA GLU A 53 -3.78 -15.57 -8.21
C GLU A 53 -3.96 -14.60 -7.05
N VAL A 54 -3.28 -14.88 -5.95
CA VAL A 54 -3.28 -14.03 -4.75
C VAL A 54 -1.94 -13.34 -4.64
N LEU A 55 -1.97 -12.02 -4.44
CA LEU A 55 -0.80 -11.29 -3.97
C LEU A 55 -0.92 -11.09 -2.45
N LEU A 56 0.13 -11.46 -1.73
CA LEU A 56 0.27 -11.21 -0.31
C LEU A 56 1.15 -9.98 -0.08
N MET A 57 0.68 -9.05 0.73
CA MET A 57 1.45 -7.90 1.19
C MET A 57 1.51 -7.86 2.72
N LYS A 58 2.63 -7.36 3.24
CA LYS A 58 2.79 -7.12 4.67
C LYS A 58 2.56 -5.64 4.95
N ILE A 59 1.56 -5.33 5.78
CA ILE A 59 1.21 -3.94 6.12
C ILE A 59 2.04 -3.43 7.28
N THR A 60 2.20 -4.27 8.32
CA THR A 60 2.99 -3.96 9.52
C THR A 60 3.61 -5.24 10.07
N ASP A 61 4.72 -5.08 10.79
CA ASP A 61 5.47 -6.15 11.46
C ASP A 61 6.26 -5.56 12.63
N THR A 62 5.97 -5.97 13.87
CA THR A 62 6.65 -5.42 15.05
C THR A 62 8.15 -5.73 15.08
N GLU A 63 8.63 -6.74 14.33
CA GLU A 63 10.07 -6.98 14.17
C GLU A 63 10.77 -5.85 13.39
N SER A 64 10.05 -5.15 12.50
CA SER A 64 10.60 -4.01 11.74
C SER A 64 10.91 -2.80 12.62
N GLU A 65 10.27 -2.68 13.79
CA GLU A 65 10.44 -1.54 14.70
C GLU A 65 11.69 -1.67 15.60
N LYS A 66 12.36 -2.83 15.57
CA LYS A 66 13.56 -3.07 16.39
C LYS A 66 14.77 -2.32 15.83
N ASN A 67 15.60 -1.79 16.73
CA ASN A 67 16.85 -1.15 16.34
C ASN A 67 17.75 -2.10 15.54
N GLY A 68 18.09 -1.70 14.32
CA GLY A 68 18.94 -2.48 13.42
C GLY A 68 18.20 -3.61 12.66
N SER A 69 16.87 -3.62 12.66
CA SER A 69 16.08 -4.57 11.89
C SER A 69 16.30 -4.40 10.38
N ASP A 70 16.40 -5.51 9.66
CA ASP A 70 16.42 -5.60 8.20
C ASP A 70 15.05 -5.98 7.61
N VAL A 71 14.03 -6.03 8.48
CA VAL A 71 12.66 -6.38 8.12
C VAL A 71 11.93 -5.13 7.61
N ALA A 72 11.40 -5.18 6.40
CA ALA A 72 10.62 -4.08 5.83
C ALA A 72 9.40 -3.74 6.71
N GLY A 73 9.17 -2.45 6.97
CA GLY A 73 8.11 -1.98 7.88
C GLY A 73 6.69 -2.11 7.33
N GLY A 74 6.54 -2.10 6.00
CA GLY A 74 5.24 -2.23 5.36
C GLY A 74 5.35 -2.07 3.85
N VAL A 75 4.21 -1.93 3.20
CA VAL A 75 4.12 -1.67 1.76
C VAL A 75 3.43 -0.34 1.52
N HIS A 76 4.05 0.50 0.69
CA HIS A 76 3.45 1.79 0.34
C HIS A 76 2.29 1.59 -0.66
N HIS A 77 1.21 2.31 -0.41
CA HIS A 77 -0.02 2.31 -1.19
C HIS A 77 -0.06 3.57 -2.04
N CYS A 78 -0.38 3.37 -3.32
CA CYS A 78 -0.55 4.46 -4.26
C CYS A 78 -1.65 4.09 -5.24
N SER A 79 -2.50 5.06 -5.54
CA SER A 79 -3.40 5.01 -6.68
C SER A 79 -2.98 6.09 -7.65
N PHE A 80 -2.81 5.73 -8.92
CA PHE A 80 -2.46 6.67 -9.98
C PHE A 80 -3.22 6.34 -11.24
N HIS A 81 -3.40 7.35 -12.08
CA HIS A 81 -4.00 7.18 -13.40
C HIS A 81 -2.97 6.53 -14.33
N LEU A 82 -3.34 5.42 -14.97
CA LEU A 82 -2.50 4.75 -15.94
C LEU A 82 -2.93 5.21 -17.35
N PRO A 83 -2.07 5.95 -18.09
CA PRO A 83 -2.43 6.41 -19.43
C PRO A 83 -2.73 5.23 -20.36
N GLY A 84 -3.81 5.34 -21.13
CA GLY A 84 -4.27 4.29 -22.04
C GLY A 84 -5.30 3.33 -21.43
N THR A 85 -5.71 3.53 -20.17
CA THR A 85 -6.79 2.75 -19.53
C THR A 85 -8.02 3.59 -19.22
N GLU A 86 -8.20 4.75 -19.87
CA GLU A 86 -9.28 5.69 -19.61
C GLU A 86 -10.68 5.12 -19.91
N ASP A 87 -10.78 4.32 -20.98
CA ASP A 87 -12.02 3.74 -21.48
C ASP A 87 -12.22 2.28 -21.05
N GLU A 88 -11.29 1.74 -20.26
CA GLU A 88 -11.36 0.37 -19.74
C GLU A 88 -12.33 0.28 -18.56
N GLU A 89 -12.96 -0.89 -18.39
CA GLU A 89 -13.82 -1.14 -17.23
C GLU A 89 -12.99 -1.16 -15.94
N ALA A 90 -13.58 -0.63 -14.86
CA ALA A 90 -12.94 -0.64 -13.56
C ALA A 90 -12.72 -2.09 -13.09
N LYS A 91 -11.48 -2.43 -12.74
CA LYS A 91 -11.17 -3.75 -12.19
C LYS A 91 -11.80 -3.91 -10.81
N GLU A 92 -12.55 -4.99 -10.63
CA GLU A 92 -13.03 -5.43 -9.34
C GLU A 92 -11.97 -6.28 -8.63
N SER A 93 -11.81 -6.09 -7.33
CA SER A 93 -10.89 -6.86 -6.50
C SER A 93 -11.42 -6.98 -5.08
N ILE A 94 -10.97 -8.02 -4.37
CA ILE A 94 -11.27 -8.26 -2.97
C ILE A 94 -9.95 -8.23 -2.21
N GLU A 95 -9.87 -7.40 -1.17
CA GLU A 95 -8.78 -7.43 -0.20
C GLU A 95 -9.27 -8.15 1.06
N THR A 96 -8.49 -9.12 1.54
CA THR A 96 -8.70 -9.70 2.87
C THR A 96 -7.53 -9.33 3.77
N LYS A 97 -7.84 -8.73 4.93
CA LYS A 97 -6.84 -8.35 5.93
C LYS A 97 -6.82 -9.38 7.04
N PHE A 98 -5.63 -9.92 7.31
CA PHE A 98 -5.38 -10.82 8.43
C PHE A 98 -4.55 -10.09 9.46
N ILE A 99 -4.95 -10.18 10.73
CA ILE A 99 -4.17 -9.65 11.85
C ILE A 99 -3.84 -10.82 12.76
N THR A 100 -2.56 -10.97 13.06
CA THR A 100 -2.02 -12.10 13.83
C THR A 100 -1.38 -11.59 15.11
N PHE A 101 -1.66 -12.26 16.23
CA PHE A 101 -1.15 -11.93 17.55
C PHE A 101 -0.74 -13.25 18.24
N TRP A 102 0.31 -13.22 19.07
CA TRP A 102 0.75 -14.37 19.87
C TRP A 102 1.21 -13.95 21.26
#